data_AF-A0AAD4HRQ5-F1
#
_entry.id   AF-A0AAD4HRQ5-F1
#
_cell.length_a   1.000
_cell.length_b   1.000
_cell.length_c   1.000
_cell.angle_alpha   90.00
_cell.angle_beta   90.00
_cell.angle_gamma   90.00
#
_symmetry.space_group_name_H-M   'P 1'
#
loop_
_entity.id
_entity.type
_entity.pdbx_description
1 polymer ?
#
loop_
_entity_poly.entity_id
_entity_poly.type
_entity_poly.pdbx_seq_one_letter_code
_entity_poly.pdbx_strand_id
1 'polypeptide(L)'
;FALRLPKPDTLLPHQILNEVASISLISARCPNIPVPKIYAFRADGLNPFVAQEYIDGEPLSSIWTRYTEAEKHSVALKIAEIIVDMAGTRFSAIGGFASPTSHALGPTVEGSKLFKGRGKFHSNRCYPIGPYETTKEYILACYDKEIYYYTHAPASDIDTDFFELTSVEDFVQQLRVKKCQLETSFVAEDEPFVLVHGDFHGRNIIMRGTQVQAVLDWEFAGAYPLGELLGGMGVDVLEVVDDKSEEGQARIEMVPADP
;
A
#
# COMPACT_ATOMS: atom_id res chain seq x y z
N PHE A 1 -3.69 12.86 19.66
CA PHE A 1 -3.15 11.67 18.97
C PHE A 1 -4.27 11.06 18.14
N ALA A 2 -3.94 10.40 17.03
CA ALA A 2 -4.89 9.63 16.25
C ALA A 2 -4.74 8.14 16.62
N LEU A 3 -5.85 7.45 16.82
CA LEU A 3 -5.88 6.00 17.04
C LEU A 3 -6.46 5.33 15.80
N ARG A 4 -5.67 4.49 15.15
CA ARG A 4 -6.08 3.67 14.00
C ARG A 4 -6.32 2.24 14.46
N LEU A 5 -7.47 1.70 14.07
CA LEU A 5 -7.82 0.29 14.25
C LEU A 5 -7.80 -0.39 12.88
N PRO A 6 -7.29 -1.62 12.77
CA PRO A 6 -7.23 -2.32 11.49
C PRO A 6 -8.62 -2.68 10.99
N LYS A 7 -8.75 -2.76 9.66
CA LYS A 7 -9.96 -3.21 9.00
C LYS A 7 -10.08 -4.74 9.11
N PRO A 8 -11.27 -5.33 8.91
CA PRO A 8 -11.45 -6.78 9.00
C PRO A 8 -10.50 -7.60 8.12
N ASP A 9 -10.16 -7.10 6.92
CA ASP A 9 -9.33 -7.82 5.94
C ASP A 9 -7.83 -7.52 6.05
N THR A 10 -7.38 -6.77 7.07
CA THR A 10 -5.97 -6.41 7.27
C THR A 10 -5.05 -7.63 7.36
N LEU A 11 -3.86 -7.55 6.74
CA LEU A 11 -2.82 -8.60 6.79
C LEU A 11 -2.07 -8.59 8.13
N LEU A 12 -2.75 -8.90 9.24
CA LEU A 12 -2.11 -8.95 10.54
C LEU A 12 -1.14 -10.15 10.66
N PRO A 13 -0.01 -10.00 11.37
CA PRO A 13 0.50 -8.76 11.98
C PRO A 13 1.28 -7.87 10.99
N HIS A 14 1.51 -8.35 9.76
CA HIS A 14 2.42 -7.76 8.78
C HIS A 14 2.08 -6.31 8.45
N GLN A 15 0.82 -5.96 8.22
CA GLN A 15 0.43 -4.62 7.79
C GLN A 15 0.69 -3.54 8.85
N ILE A 16 0.41 -3.81 10.13
CA ILE A 16 0.72 -2.88 11.22
C ILE A 16 2.23 -2.77 11.44
N LEU A 17 2.95 -3.89 11.42
CA LEU A 17 4.41 -3.87 11.54
C LEU A 17 5.04 -3.07 10.39
N ASN A 18 4.52 -3.25 9.18
CA ASN A 18 4.96 -2.57 7.98
C ASN A 18 4.77 -1.06 8.08
N GLU A 19 3.59 -0.60 8.48
CA GLU A 19 3.32 0.84 8.66
C GLU A 19 4.30 1.47 9.66
N VAL A 20 4.42 0.88 10.85
CA VAL A 20 5.27 1.43 11.92
C VAL A 20 6.74 1.37 11.56
N ALA A 21 7.19 0.29 10.93
CA ALA A 21 8.58 0.14 10.50
C ALA A 21 8.93 1.10 9.35
N SER A 22 7.99 1.33 8.43
CA SER A 22 8.13 2.30 7.34
C SER A 22 8.30 3.72 7.90
N ILE A 23 7.40 4.15 8.79
CA ILE A 23 7.47 5.48 9.42
C ILE A 23 8.79 5.65 10.17
N SER A 24 9.23 4.62 10.91
CA SER A 24 10.52 4.67 11.60
C SER A 24 11.71 4.77 10.65
N LEU A 25 11.68 4.05 9.52
CA LEU A 25 12.75 4.09 8.52
C LEU A 25 12.80 5.46 7.83
N ILE A 26 11.64 5.99 7.44
CA ILE A 26 11.52 7.28 6.74
C ILE A 26 11.98 8.40 7.66
N SER A 27 11.54 8.41 8.91
CA SER A 27 12.01 9.38 9.91
C SER A 27 13.53 9.35 10.11
N ALA A 28 14.19 8.21 9.88
CA ALA A 28 15.64 8.07 10.04
C ALA A 28 16.44 8.37 8.77
N ARG A 29 15.89 8.07 7.57
CA ARG A 29 16.62 8.10 6.30
C ARG A 29 16.18 9.21 5.34
N CYS A 30 14.98 9.76 5.53
CA CYS A 30 14.32 10.66 4.58
C CYS A 30 13.83 11.93 5.31
N PRO A 31 14.74 12.85 5.70
CA PRO A 31 14.40 13.99 6.54
C PRO A 31 13.40 14.99 5.91
N ASN A 32 13.26 15.00 4.58
CA ASN A 32 12.30 15.88 3.90
C ASN A 32 10.93 15.23 3.68
N ILE A 33 10.73 13.97 4.08
CA ILE A 33 9.44 13.30 4.04
C ILE A 33 8.85 13.37 5.46
N PRO A 34 7.96 14.34 5.74
CA PRO A 34 7.35 14.43 7.06
C PRO A 34 6.41 13.24 7.26
N VAL A 35 6.56 12.54 8.37
CA VAL A 35 5.72 11.40 8.76
C VAL A 35 5.23 11.58 10.20
N PRO A 36 4.05 11.04 10.58
CA PRO A 36 3.56 11.13 11.94
C PRO A 36 4.48 10.43 12.94
N LYS A 37 4.66 10.99 14.14
CA LYS A 37 5.31 10.24 15.22
C LYS A 37 4.45 9.08 15.70
N ILE A 38 5.02 7.88 15.79
CA ILE A 38 4.37 6.73 16.45
C ILE A 38 4.54 6.84 17.98
N TYR A 39 3.44 6.74 18.72
CA TYR A 39 3.44 6.73 20.19
C TYR A 39 3.37 5.30 20.76
N ALA A 40 2.52 4.46 20.19
CA ALA A 40 2.36 3.06 20.59
C ALA A 40 1.70 2.27 19.46
N PHE A 41 1.94 0.97 19.42
CA PHE A 41 1.24 0.07 18.51
C PHE A 41 1.14 -1.33 19.11
N ARG A 42 0.20 -2.11 18.59
CA ARG A 42 0.10 -3.55 18.81
C ARG A 42 -0.27 -4.19 17.48
N ALA A 43 0.61 -5.02 16.96
CA ALA A 43 0.41 -5.69 15.67
C ALA A 43 -0.31 -7.04 15.79
N ASP A 44 -0.23 -7.70 16.94
CA ASP A 44 -0.75 -9.03 17.19
C ASP A 44 -1.67 -9.10 18.42
N GLY A 45 -2.36 -10.24 18.56
CA GLY A 45 -3.24 -10.50 19.71
C GLY A 45 -4.59 -9.78 19.67
N LEU A 46 -5.20 -9.63 20.85
CA LEU A 46 -6.50 -8.98 21.00
C LEU A 46 -6.35 -7.45 20.90
N ASN A 47 -7.18 -6.85 20.05
CA ASN A 47 -7.25 -5.40 19.78
C ASN A 47 -5.95 -4.81 19.22
N PRO A 48 -5.52 -5.21 18.01
CA PRO A 48 -4.43 -4.54 17.29
C PRO A 48 -4.77 -3.06 17.02
N PHE A 49 -3.75 -2.19 17.08
CA PHE A 49 -3.91 -0.75 16.89
C PHE A 49 -2.59 -0.06 16.53
N VAL A 50 -2.69 1.16 15.99
CA VAL A 50 -1.60 2.13 15.89
C VAL A 50 -2.06 3.45 16.52
N ALA A 51 -1.31 3.94 17.50
CA ALA A 51 -1.50 5.25 18.11
C ALA A 51 -0.37 6.17 17.67
N GLN A 52 -0.72 7.23 16.95
CA GLN A 52 0.24 8.13 16.31
C GLN A 52 -0.11 9.60 16.51
N GLU A 53 0.79 10.47 16.11
CA GLU A 53 0.60 11.91 16.07
C GLU A 53 -0.64 12.27 15.25
N TYR A 54 -1.43 13.20 15.78
CA TYR A 54 -2.49 13.84 15.00
C TYR A 54 -1.86 14.99 14.22
N ILE A 55 -1.98 14.97 12.90
CA ILE A 55 -1.45 16.00 12.02
C ILE A 55 -2.58 16.99 11.72
N ASP A 56 -2.41 18.23 12.14
CA ASP A 56 -3.36 19.31 11.88
C ASP A 56 -3.15 19.88 10.46
N GLY A 57 -4.19 19.80 9.64
CA GLY A 57 -4.19 20.24 8.25
C GLY A 57 -5.33 19.63 7.45
N GLU A 58 -5.34 19.87 6.15
CA GLU A 58 -6.33 19.35 5.21
C GLU A 58 -5.65 18.43 4.17
N PRO A 59 -6.30 17.35 3.71
CA PRO A 59 -5.77 16.55 2.62
C PRO A 59 -5.57 17.37 1.34
N LEU A 60 -4.47 17.17 0.63
CA LEU A 60 -4.16 17.85 -0.63
C LEU A 60 -5.32 17.76 -1.63
N SER A 61 -5.92 16.58 -1.74
CA SER A 61 -7.08 16.30 -2.60
C SER A 61 -8.27 17.22 -2.36
N SER A 62 -8.51 17.62 -1.11
CA SER A 62 -9.62 18.49 -0.74
C SER A 62 -9.34 19.97 -1.02
N ILE A 63 -8.07 20.35 -1.17
CA ILE A 63 -7.66 21.77 -1.22
C ILE A 63 -7.02 22.18 -2.56
N TRP A 64 -6.64 21.21 -3.39
CA TRP A 64 -5.96 21.43 -4.67
C TRP A 64 -6.67 22.42 -5.58
N THR A 65 -8.00 22.34 -5.65
CA THR A 65 -8.85 23.22 -6.49
C THR A 65 -8.86 24.67 -6.01
N ARG A 66 -8.49 24.92 -4.75
CA ARG A 66 -8.47 26.26 -4.14
C ARG A 66 -7.15 26.99 -4.36
N TYR A 67 -6.10 26.29 -4.80
CA TYR A 67 -4.80 26.90 -5.09
C TYR A 67 -4.79 27.69 -6.39
N THR A 68 -4.05 28.79 -6.36
CA THR A 68 -3.59 29.48 -7.57
C THR A 68 -2.61 28.62 -8.37
N GLU A 69 -2.39 28.93 -9.65
CA GLU A 69 -1.43 28.19 -10.48
C GLU A 69 0.01 28.26 -9.93
N ALA A 70 0.40 29.39 -9.35
CA ALA A 70 1.70 29.53 -8.70
C ALA A 70 1.84 28.62 -7.47
N GLU A 71 0.77 28.49 -6.68
CA GLU A 71 0.74 27.59 -5.53
C GLU A 71 0.73 26.13 -5.97
N LYS A 72 -0.06 25.75 -6.99
CA LYS A 72 -0.04 24.40 -7.58
C LYS A 72 1.35 24.03 -8.06
N HIS A 73 2.04 24.94 -8.76
CA HIS A 73 3.42 24.72 -9.19
C HIS A 73 4.37 24.51 -8.00
N SER A 74 4.27 25.36 -6.96
CA SER A 74 5.08 25.20 -5.75
C SER A 74 4.82 23.89 -5.01
N VAL A 75 3.56 23.46 -4.91
CA VAL A 75 3.17 22.20 -4.26
C VAL A 75 3.63 21.00 -5.09
N ALA A 76 3.48 21.05 -6.42
CA ALA A 76 3.97 20.00 -7.31
C ALA A 76 5.48 19.79 -7.18
N LEU A 77 6.27 20.86 -7.05
CA LEU A 77 7.71 20.76 -6.79
C LEU A 77 8.03 20.04 -5.48
N LYS A 78 7.32 20.36 -4.39
CA LYS A 78 7.51 19.67 -3.10
C LYS A 78 7.15 18.19 -3.16
N ILE A 79 6.08 17.85 -3.88
CA ILE A 79 5.69 16.45 -4.09
C ILE A 79 6.77 15.73 -4.91
N ALA A 80 7.31 16.38 -5.94
CA ALA A 80 8.41 15.84 -6.72
C ALA A 80 9.68 15.60 -5.88
N GLU A 81 10.01 16.51 -4.95
CA GLU A 81 11.11 16.33 -3.98
C GLU A 81 10.90 15.10 -3.09
N ILE A 82 9.68 14.89 -2.56
CA ILE A 82 9.32 13.70 -1.79
C ILE A 82 9.49 12.43 -2.64
N ILE A 83 9.03 12.45 -3.88
CA ILE A 83 9.19 11.32 -4.82
C ILE A 83 10.66 11.04 -5.08
N VAL A 84 11.50 12.08 -5.26
CA VAL A 84 12.94 11.92 -5.44
C VAL A 84 13.61 11.34 -4.20
N ASP A 85 13.19 11.72 -3.00
CA ASP A 85 13.72 11.15 -1.74
C ASP A 85 13.34 9.68 -1.58
N MET A 86 12.10 9.30 -1.89
CA MET A 86 11.68 7.90 -1.97
C MET A 86 12.52 7.15 -3.00
N ALA A 87 12.60 7.71 -4.21
CA ALA A 87 13.42 7.24 -5.32
C ALA A 87 14.91 7.31 -5.04
N GLY A 88 15.40 7.89 -3.94
CA GLY A 88 16.82 7.91 -3.54
C GLY A 88 17.12 6.87 -2.44
N THR A 89 16.08 6.36 -1.79
CA THR A 89 16.20 5.44 -0.66
C THR A 89 16.30 4.01 -1.16
N ARG A 90 17.51 3.46 -1.20
CA ARG A 90 17.83 2.14 -1.79
C ARG A 90 17.79 0.98 -0.81
N PHE A 91 17.52 -0.20 -1.36
CA PHE A 91 17.49 -1.50 -0.68
C PHE A 91 18.14 -2.59 -1.54
N SER A 92 18.52 -3.71 -0.90
CA SER A 92 19.18 -4.85 -1.56
C SER A 92 18.23 -5.95 -2.01
N ALA A 93 16.96 -5.89 -1.62
CA ALA A 93 15.94 -6.90 -1.92
C ALA A 93 14.55 -6.25 -1.96
N ILE A 94 13.56 -6.98 -2.48
CA ILE A 94 12.15 -6.59 -2.52
C ILE A 94 11.47 -7.12 -1.25
N GLY A 95 10.69 -6.28 -0.57
CA GLY A 95 10.04 -6.68 0.68
C GLY A 95 9.34 -5.54 1.39
N GLY A 96 8.42 -5.87 2.30
CA GLY A 96 7.93 -4.92 3.30
C GLY A 96 8.96 -4.74 4.42
N PHE A 97 8.65 -3.93 5.42
CA PHE A 97 9.50 -3.65 6.58
C PHE A 97 8.94 -4.36 7.81
N ALA A 98 9.65 -5.37 8.33
CA ALA A 98 9.12 -6.20 9.41
C ALA A 98 9.39 -5.66 10.82
N SER A 99 10.34 -4.73 10.96
CA SER A 99 10.85 -4.30 12.27
C SER A 99 11.18 -2.82 12.29
N PRO A 100 10.59 -2.04 13.21
CA PRO A 100 10.91 -0.62 13.39
C PRO A 100 12.35 -0.37 13.88
N THR A 101 13.00 -1.37 14.49
CA THR A 101 14.33 -1.20 15.10
C THR A 101 15.47 -1.62 14.18
N SER A 102 15.30 -2.73 13.46
CA SER A 102 16.34 -3.24 12.55
C SER A 102 16.16 -2.77 11.12
N HIS A 103 14.98 -2.24 10.77
CA HIS A 103 14.56 -1.94 9.40
C HIS A 103 14.77 -3.12 8.44
N ALA A 104 14.72 -4.34 8.98
CA ALA A 104 14.89 -5.57 8.21
C ALA A 104 13.70 -5.73 7.26
N LEU A 105 14.02 -6.12 6.03
CA LEU A 105 13.00 -6.49 5.06
C LEU A 105 12.29 -7.77 5.50
N GLY A 106 11.01 -7.83 5.21
CA GLY A 106 10.13 -8.93 5.51
C GLY A 106 9.10 -9.16 4.41
N PRO A 107 7.97 -9.81 4.75
CA PRO A 107 6.91 -10.07 3.80
C PRO A 107 6.41 -8.80 3.10
N THR A 108 6.12 -8.89 1.81
CA THR A 108 5.52 -7.77 1.08
C THR A 108 4.07 -7.55 1.51
N VAL A 109 3.67 -6.29 1.68
CA VAL A 109 2.30 -5.89 2.06
C VAL A 109 1.74 -5.03 0.94
N GLU A 110 0.81 -5.58 0.15
CA GLU A 110 0.25 -4.93 -1.05
C GLU A 110 -1.28 -4.91 -0.95
N GLY A 111 -1.92 -3.83 -1.39
CA GLY A 111 -3.39 -3.73 -1.41
C GLY A 111 -4.05 -4.85 -2.23
N SER A 112 -3.36 -5.34 -3.27
CA SER A 112 -3.82 -6.46 -4.11
C SER A 112 -3.97 -7.81 -3.35
N LYS A 113 -3.51 -7.88 -2.10
CA LYS A 113 -3.62 -9.06 -1.24
C LYS A 113 -4.83 -9.00 -0.30
N LEU A 114 -5.54 -7.89 -0.22
CA LEU A 114 -6.62 -7.69 0.75
C LEU A 114 -8.00 -8.08 0.23
N PHE A 115 -8.25 -7.92 -1.07
CA PHE A 115 -9.58 -8.09 -1.62
C PHE A 115 -9.99 -9.56 -1.75
N LYS A 116 -11.31 -9.83 -1.68
CA LYS A 116 -11.91 -11.14 -1.94
C LYS A 116 -11.26 -12.28 -1.15
N GLY A 117 -10.99 -12.04 0.14
CA GLY A 117 -10.44 -13.08 1.03
C GLY A 117 -8.99 -13.50 0.73
N ARG A 118 -8.29 -12.83 -0.18
CA ARG A 118 -6.87 -13.12 -0.51
C ARG A 118 -5.95 -13.06 0.70
N GLY A 119 -6.27 -12.22 1.69
CA GLY A 119 -5.48 -12.07 2.89
C GLY A 119 -5.38 -13.35 3.73
N LYS A 120 -6.38 -14.24 3.63
CA LYS A 120 -6.39 -15.56 4.29
C LYS A 120 -5.23 -16.45 3.84
N PHE A 121 -4.70 -16.21 2.65
CA PHE A 121 -3.63 -17.01 2.05
C PHE A 121 -2.25 -16.34 2.11
N HIS A 122 -2.13 -15.15 2.71
CA HIS A 122 -0.85 -14.45 2.82
C HIS A 122 0.07 -15.09 3.88
N SER A 123 0.69 -16.21 3.52
CA SER A 123 1.66 -16.91 4.36
C SER A 123 2.64 -17.76 3.54
N ASN A 124 3.84 -17.99 4.06
CA ASN A 124 4.83 -18.89 3.47
C ASN A 124 4.37 -20.36 3.32
N ARG A 125 3.23 -20.73 3.92
CA ARG A 125 2.62 -22.06 3.71
C ARG A 125 1.83 -22.14 2.40
N CYS A 126 1.39 -20.99 1.89
CA CYS A 126 0.59 -20.88 0.69
C CYS A 126 1.46 -20.53 -0.52
N TYR A 127 2.32 -19.51 -0.38
CA TYR A 127 3.27 -19.10 -1.40
C TYR A 127 4.42 -18.31 -0.73
N PRO A 128 5.58 -18.14 -1.37
CA PRO A 128 6.65 -17.29 -0.84
C PRO A 128 6.17 -15.84 -0.70
N ILE A 129 6.19 -15.26 0.50
CA ILE A 129 5.69 -13.88 0.74
C ILE A 129 6.79 -12.83 0.79
N GLY A 130 8.04 -13.23 0.60
CA GLY A 130 9.22 -12.38 0.65
C GLY A 130 9.98 -12.45 1.98
N PRO A 131 11.10 -11.71 2.10
CA PRO A 131 11.66 -10.84 1.06
C PRO A 131 12.20 -11.64 -0.14
N TYR A 132 12.41 -10.97 -1.29
CA TYR A 132 12.90 -11.56 -2.54
C TYR A 132 14.19 -10.87 -2.96
N GLU A 133 15.22 -11.64 -3.31
CA GLU A 133 16.53 -11.07 -3.65
C GLU A 133 16.54 -10.46 -5.06
N THR A 134 15.67 -10.96 -5.94
CA THR A 134 15.60 -10.53 -7.33
C THR A 134 14.17 -10.25 -7.78
N THR A 135 14.04 -9.44 -8.83
CA THR A 135 12.78 -9.17 -9.53
C THR A 135 12.19 -10.45 -10.11
N LYS A 136 13.04 -11.39 -10.57
CA LYS A 136 12.60 -12.69 -11.05
C LYS A 136 11.90 -13.49 -9.95
N GLU A 137 12.49 -13.58 -8.76
CA GLU A 137 11.87 -14.27 -7.61
C GLU A 137 10.54 -13.64 -7.23
N TYR A 138 10.48 -12.31 -7.16
CA TYR A 138 9.24 -11.58 -6.87
C TYR A 138 8.15 -11.87 -7.90
N ILE A 139 8.46 -11.81 -9.20
CA ILE A 139 7.50 -12.12 -10.27
C ILE A 139 7.00 -13.57 -10.17
N LEU A 140 7.90 -14.53 -9.96
CA LEU A 140 7.51 -15.94 -9.80
C LEU A 140 6.61 -16.16 -8.58
N ALA A 141 6.89 -15.47 -7.47
CA ALA A 141 6.04 -15.50 -6.29
C ALA A 141 4.65 -14.87 -6.53
N CYS A 142 4.54 -13.85 -7.39
CA CYS A 142 3.24 -13.33 -7.85
C CYS A 142 2.43 -14.39 -8.61
N TYR A 143 3.07 -15.23 -9.44
CA TYR A 143 2.38 -16.38 -10.05
C TYR A 143 1.97 -17.41 -9.02
N ASP A 144 2.85 -17.75 -8.07
CA ASP A 144 2.53 -18.71 -6.99
C ASP A 144 1.34 -18.24 -6.16
N LYS A 145 1.28 -16.94 -5.85
CA LYS A 145 0.14 -16.31 -5.16
C LYS A 145 -1.17 -16.50 -5.92
N GLU A 146 -1.20 -16.18 -7.22
CA GLU A 146 -2.42 -16.30 -8.02
C GLU A 146 -2.83 -17.76 -8.23
N ILE A 147 -1.87 -18.63 -8.55
CA ILE A 147 -2.11 -20.08 -8.69
C ILE A 147 -2.70 -20.62 -7.40
N TYR A 148 -2.12 -20.28 -6.24
CA TYR A 148 -2.63 -20.75 -4.96
C TYR A 148 -4.03 -20.23 -4.69
N TYR A 149 -4.28 -18.93 -4.89
CA TYR A 149 -5.58 -18.32 -4.69
C TYR A 149 -6.67 -19.02 -5.52
N TYR A 150 -6.52 -19.08 -6.84
CA TYR A 150 -7.55 -19.66 -7.70
C TYR A 150 -7.70 -21.18 -7.56
N THR A 151 -6.73 -21.87 -6.95
CA THR A 151 -6.84 -23.30 -6.62
C THR A 151 -7.60 -23.54 -5.30
N HIS A 152 -7.55 -22.61 -4.34
CA HIS A 152 -8.03 -22.85 -2.96
C HIS A 152 -9.15 -21.92 -2.50
N ALA A 153 -9.37 -20.79 -3.20
CA ALA A 153 -10.42 -19.85 -2.85
C ALA A 153 -11.81 -20.49 -3.00
N PRO A 154 -12.76 -20.22 -2.09
CA PRO A 154 -14.13 -20.64 -2.28
C PRO A 154 -14.74 -19.90 -3.48
N ALA A 155 -15.72 -20.51 -4.14
CA ALA A 155 -16.39 -19.90 -5.28
C ALA A 155 -17.02 -18.53 -4.96
N SER A 156 -17.38 -18.27 -3.70
CA SER A 156 -17.89 -16.97 -3.25
C SER A 156 -16.88 -15.83 -3.35
N ASP A 157 -15.59 -16.16 -3.30
CA ASP A 157 -14.49 -15.20 -3.34
C ASP A 157 -13.98 -15.01 -4.80
N ILE A 158 -14.41 -15.86 -5.75
CA ILE A 158 -14.00 -15.79 -7.16
C ILE A 158 -15.05 -15.01 -7.96
N ASP A 159 -14.61 -13.94 -8.61
CA ASP A 159 -15.44 -13.18 -9.55
C ASP A 159 -15.56 -13.95 -10.87
N THR A 160 -16.61 -14.77 -10.98
CA THR A 160 -16.85 -15.67 -12.13
C THR A 160 -17.03 -14.93 -13.45
N ASP A 161 -17.41 -13.65 -13.41
CA ASP A 161 -17.63 -12.81 -14.59
C ASP A 161 -16.32 -12.57 -15.37
N PHE A 162 -15.15 -12.73 -14.74
CA PHE A 162 -13.86 -12.67 -15.45
C PHE A 162 -13.52 -13.95 -16.23
N PHE A 163 -14.34 -15.00 -16.11
CA PHE A 163 -14.10 -16.34 -16.63
C PHE A 163 -15.13 -16.78 -17.67
N GLU A 164 -15.78 -15.84 -18.36
CA GLU A 164 -16.76 -16.16 -19.42
C GLU A 164 -16.16 -16.95 -20.59
N LEU A 165 -14.88 -16.71 -20.90
CA LEU A 165 -14.18 -17.30 -22.04
C LEU A 165 -13.25 -18.48 -21.66
N THR A 166 -13.07 -18.77 -20.37
CA THR A 166 -12.15 -19.82 -19.90
C THR A 166 -12.53 -20.29 -18.50
N SER A 167 -12.39 -21.57 -18.19
CA SER A 167 -12.65 -22.05 -16.82
C SER A 167 -11.55 -21.57 -15.85
N VAL A 168 -11.86 -21.51 -14.56
CA VAL A 168 -10.86 -21.22 -13.51
C VAL A 168 -9.71 -22.25 -13.55
N GLU A 169 -10.03 -23.52 -13.81
CA GLU A 169 -9.04 -24.59 -13.94
C GLU A 169 -8.10 -24.35 -15.13
N ASP A 170 -8.64 -24.01 -16.30
CA ASP A 170 -7.84 -23.69 -17.49
C ASP A 170 -6.98 -22.45 -17.26
N PHE A 171 -7.51 -21.43 -16.58
CA PHE A 171 -6.75 -20.24 -16.21
C PHE A 171 -5.58 -20.56 -15.28
N VAL A 172 -5.79 -21.37 -14.25
CA VAL A 172 -4.72 -21.85 -13.36
C VAL A 172 -3.67 -22.63 -14.15
N GLN A 173 -4.09 -23.46 -15.10
CA GLN A 173 -3.16 -24.20 -15.95
C GLN A 173 -2.33 -23.26 -16.85
N GLN A 174 -2.93 -22.21 -17.41
CA GLN A 174 -2.22 -21.18 -18.17
C GLN A 174 -1.19 -20.45 -17.30
N LEU A 175 -1.54 -20.11 -16.05
CA LEU A 175 -0.60 -19.50 -15.11
C LEU A 175 0.60 -20.42 -14.83
N ARG A 176 0.36 -21.72 -14.61
CA ARG A 176 1.44 -22.70 -14.38
C ARG A 176 2.38 -22.83 -15.58
N VAL A 177 1.82 -22.92 -16.79
CA VAL A 177 2.62 -22.98 -18.04
C VAL A 177 3.47 -21.72 -18.19
N LYS A 178 2.87 -20.54 -17.99
CA LYS A 178 3.59 -19.27 -18.12
C LYS A 178 4.66 -19.09 -17.04
N LYS A 179 4.38 -19.48 -15.80
CA LYS A 179 5.38 -19.51 -14.71
C LYS A 179 6.58 -20.38 -15.09
N CYS A 180 6.34 -21.62 -15.55
CA CYS A 180 7.40 -22.54 -15.97
C CYS A 180 8.23 -21.97 -17.13
N GLN A 181 7.60 -21.29 -18.09
CA GLN A 181 8.32 -20.57 -19.15
C GLN A 181 9.21 -19.47 -18.57
N LEU A 182 8.68 -18.62 -17.68
CA LEU A 182 9.46 -17.55 -17.05
C LEU A 182 10.63 -18.09 -16.21
N GLU A 183 10.44 -19.18 -15.47
CA GLU A 183 11.52 -19.81 -14.70
C GLU A 183 12.73 -20.14 -15.59
N THR A 184 12.49 -20.59 -16.82
CA THR A 184 13.53 -21.04 -17.75
C THR A 184 14.07 -19.94 -18.66
N SER A 185 13.22 -19.06 -19.20
CA SER A 185 13.61 -18.11 -20.25
C SER A 185 13.70 -16.67 -19.77
N PHE A 186 13.14 -16.32 -18.62
CA PHE A 186 13.13 -14.94 -18.15
C PHE A 186 14.44 -14.60 -17.46
N VAL A 187 15.11 -13.58 -18.00
CA VAL A 187 16.24 -12.89 -17.39
C VAL A 187 15.74 -11.48 -17.11
N ALA A 188 15.39 -11.21 -15.85
CA ALA A 188 15.16 -9.84 -15.40
C ALA A 188 16.50 -9.19 -15.10
N GLU A 189 16.71 -7.99 -15.61
CA GLU A 189 17.69 -7.08 -15.01
C GLU A 189 17.03 -6.42 -13.80
N ASP A 190 17.68 -6.55 -12.65
CA ASP A 190 17.21 -5.89 -11.44
C ASP A 190 17.48 -4.39 -11.56
N GLU A 191 16.41 -3.62 -11.71
CA GLU A 191 16.46 -2.20 -11.46
C GLU A 191 16.69 -1.92 -9.97
N PRO A 192 17.13 -0.71 -9.59
CA PRO A 192 17.31 -0.40 -8.18
C PRO A 192 16.01 -0.59 -7.39
N PHE A 193 16.08 -1.31 -6.27
CA PHE A 193 14.96 -1.40 -5.34
C PHE A 193 14.91 -0.15 -4.46
N VAL A 194 13.78 0.53 -4.49
CA VAL A 194 13.57 1.84 -3.86
C VAL A 194 12.42 1.81 -2.86
N LEU A 195 12.34 2.82 -2.00
CA LEU A 195 11.17 3.02 -1.16
C LEU A 195 9.97 3.36 -2.05
N VAL A 196 8.92 2.56 -1.98
CA VAL A 196 7.64 2.81 -2.62
C VAL A 196 6.58 2.88 -1.53
N HIS A 197 5.68 3.86 -1.63
CA HIS A 197 4.61 4.08 -0.64
C HIS A 197 3.48 3.06 -0.76
N GLY A 198 3.15 2.63 -1.99
CA GLY A 198 2.07 1.68 -2.27
C GLY A 198 0.65 2.27 -2.31
N ASP A 199 0.46 3.54 -1.92
CA ASP A 199 -0.82 4.27 -1.96
C ASP A 199 -0.61 5.80 -1.98
N PHE A 200 0.26 6.29 -2.87
CA PHE A 200 0.67 7.68 -2.87
C PHE A 200 -0.28 8.57 -3.67
N HIS A 201 -1.25 9.19 -3.01
CA HIS A 201 -2.20 10.10 -3.63
C HIS A 201 -2.59 11.26 -2.69
N GLY A 202 -3.29 12.26 -3.21
CA GLY A 202 -3.59 13.51 -2.51
C GLY A 202 -4.43 13.41 -1.24
N ARG A 203 -5.04 12.25 -0.92
CA ARG A 203 -5.69 12.07 0.40
C ARG A 203 -4.69 11.72 1.49
N ASN A 204 -3.58 11.09 1.11
CA ASN A 204 -2.51 10.68 2.00
C ASN A 204 -1.43 11.78 2.19
N ILE A 205 -1.65 12.98 1.66
CA ILE A 205 -0.76 14.13 1.83
C ILE A 205 -1.52 15.22 2.60
N ILE A 206 -1.10 15.51 3.83
CA ILE A 206 -1.69 16.55 4.67
C ILE A 206 -0.97 17.88 4.45
N MET A 207 -1.76 18.93 4.26
CA MET A 207 -1.28 20.25 3.89
C MET A 207 -1.73 21.31 4.91
N ARG A 208 -0.90 22.34 5.07
CA ARG A 208 -1.27 23.61 5.72
C ARG A 208 -0.80 24.77 4.84
N GLY A 209 -1.73 25.49 4.23
CA GLY A 209 -1.39 26.39 3.13
C GLY A 209 -0.74 25.57 2.01
N THR A 210 0.46 25.95 1.55
CA THR A 210 1.26 25.19 0.55
C THR A 210 2.33 24.29 1.16
N GLN A 211 2.36 24.13 2.49
CA GLN A 211 3.35 23.31 3.19
C GLN A 211 2.82 21.90 3.43
N VAL A 212 3.61 20.89 3.05
CA VAL A 212 3.34 19.48 3.39
C VAL A 212 3.61 19.32 4.89
N GLN A 213 2.60 18.89 5.64
CA GLN A 213 2.70 18.63 7.08
C GLN A 213 3.00 17.16 7.38
N ALA A 214 2.46 16.23 6.58
CA ALA A 214 2.77 14.81 6.68
C ALA A 214 2.37 14.07 5.40
N VAL A 215 3.07 12.97 5.12
CA VAL A 215 2.62 11.88 4.26
C VAL A 215 2.13 10.75 5.16
N LEU A 216 0.91 10.28 4.94
CA LEU A 216 0.20 9.31 5.76
C LEU A 216 0.09 7.96 5.07
N ASP A 217 -0.34 6.95 5.81
CA ASP A 217 -0.78 5.64 5.29
C ASP A 217 0.30 4.80 4.58
N TRP A 218 1.45 4.64 5.25
CA TRP A 218 2.57 3.82 4.81
C TRP A 218 2.36 2.30 5.01
N GLU A 219 1.11 1.85 5.15
CA GLU A 219 0.82 0.44 5.46
C GLU A 219 1.13 -0.53 4.31
N PHE A 220 1.17 -0.03 3.07
CA PHE A 220 1.56 -0.78 1.86
C PHE A 220 2.97 -0.45 1.37
N ALA A 221 3.74 0.26 2.18
CA ALA A 221 5.07 0.68 1.77
C ALA A 221 6.04 -0.50 1.73
N GLY A 222 7.07 -0.41 0.91
CA GLY A 222 8.09 -1.44 0.83
C GLY A 222 9.25 -1.05 -0.06
N ALA A 223 10.24 -1.94 -0.10
CA ALA A 223 11.28 -1.93 -1.11
C ALA A 223 10.76 -2.64 -2.36
N TYR A 224 10.68 -1.92 -3.47
CA TYR A 224 10.17 -2.44 -4.74
C TYR A 224 11.01 -1.93 -5.92
N PRO A 225 10.93 -2.58 -7.09
CA PRO A 225 11.57 -2.10 -8.32
C PRO A 225 11.19 -0.62 -8.62
N LEU A 226 12.16 0.20 -9.07
CA LEU A 226 11.98 1.63 -9.35
C LEU A 226 10.77 1.95 -10.25
N GLY A 227 10.43 1.11 -11.22
CA GLY A 227 9.26 1.24 -12.08
C GLY A 227 7.92 1.24 -11.32
N GLU A 228 7.88 0.66 -10.12
CA GLU A 228 6.69 0.64 -9.26
C GLU A 228 6.48 1.94 -8.46
N LEU A 229 7.46 2.85 -8.45
CA LEU A 229 7.45 4.05 -7.59
C LEU A 229 6.19 4.91 -7.71
N LEU A 230 5.67 5.05 -8.93
CA LEU A 230 4.43 5.80 -9.23
C LEU A 230 3.35 4.92 -9.90
N GLY A 231 3.54 3.60 -9.94
CA GLY A 231 2.58 2.69 -10.57
C GLY A 231 2.27 3.00 -12.05
N GLY A 232 3.18 3.65 -12.76
CA GLY A 232 3.01 4.03 -14.17
C GLY A 232 2.00 5.16 -14.46
N MET A 233 1.38 5.75 -13.43
CA MET A 233 0.39 6.82 -13.55
C MET A 233 0.86 8.03 -12.71
N GLY A 234 0.38 9.23 -13.03
CA GLY A 234 0.75 10.44 -12.27
C GLY A 234 0.28 10.38 -10.81
N VAL A 235 0.56 11.44 -10.05
CA VAL A 235 0.02 11.58 -8.69
C VAL A 235 -1.40 12.13 -8.78
N ASP A 236 -2.39 11.35 -8.34
CA ASP A 236 -3.78 11.80 -8.27
C ASP A 236 -3.97 12.78 -7.11
N VAL A 237 -4.19 14.05 -7.45
CA VAL A 237 -4.36 15.16 -6.50
C VAL A 237 -5.81 15.61 -6.34
N LEU A 238 -6.76 14.87 -6.89
CA LEU A 238 -8.20 15.12 -6.75
C LEU A 238 -8.89 13.86 -6.25
N GLU A 239 -10.03 14.02 -5.57
CA GLU A 239 -10.89 12.88 -5.31
C GLU A 239 -11.51 12.41 -6.63
N VAL A 240 -11.43 11.11 -6.89
CA VAL A 240 -12.28 10.47 -7.88
C VAL A 240 -13.68 10.45 -7.27
N VAL A 241 -14.57 11.31 -7.78
CA VAL A 241 -15.99 11.26 -7.41
C VAL A 241 -16.54 9.97 -8.02
N ASP A 242 -16.66 8.94 -7.19
CA ASP A 242 -17.31 7.70 -7.59
C ASP A 242 -18.82 7.94 -7.53
N ASP A 243 -19.46 8.01 -8.70
CA ASP A 243 -20.90 8.24 -8.92
C ASP A 243 -21.81 7.24 -8.16
N LYS A 244 -21.23 6.20 -7.54
CA LYS A 244 -21.94 5.15 -6.79
C LYS A 244 -22.02 5.38 -5.27
N SER A 245 -21.49 6.47 -4.74
CA SER A 245 -21.45 6.71 -3.29
C SER A 245 -22.69 7.39 -2.68
N GLU A 246 -23.70 7.76 -3.47
CA GLU A 246 -24.91 8.44 -2.96
C GLU A 246 -25.92 7.54 -2.22
N GLU A 247 -25.84 6.21 -2.27
CA GLU A 247 -26.85 5.35 -1.61
C GLU A 247 -26.56 5.00 -0.13
N GLY A 248 -25.49 5.55 0.47
CA GLY A 248 -25.02 5.12 1.79
C GLY A 248 -25.02 6.14 2.93
N GLN A 249 -25.51 7.38 2.74
CA GLN A 249 -25.51 8.37 3.83
C GLN A 249 -26.71 8.14 4.77
N ALA A 250 -26.44 7.39 5.84
CA ALA A 250 -27.27 7.38 7.03
C ALA A 250 -27.50 8.82 7.50
N ARG A 251 -28.77 9.26 7.47
CA ARG A 251 -29.24 10.48 8.13
C ARG A 251 -28.80 10.43 9.59
N ILE A 252 -27.91 11.35 9.98
CA ILE A 252 -27.67 11.66 11.38
C ILE A 252 -28.89 12.45 11.87
N GLU A 253 -29.87 11.76 12.45
CA GLU A 253 -30.91 12.42 13.23
C GLU A 253 -30.30 12.92 14.54
N MET A 254 -30.08 14.23 14.60
CA MET A 254 -29.77 14.95 15.83
C MET A 254 -31.03 14.98 16.70
N VAL A 255 -31.06 14.18 17.77
CA VAL A 255 -32.08 14.28 18.81
C VAL A 255 -31.74 15.49 19.68
N PRO A 256 -32.60 16.53 19.76
CA PRO A 256 -32.37 17.63 20.68
C PRO A 256 -32.56 17.16 22.12
N ALA A 257 -31.63 17.54 23.00
CA ALA A 257 -31.81 17.42 24.44
C ALA A 257 -32.85 18.45 24.87
N ASP A 258 -34.00 17.97 25.36
CA ASP A 258 -35.01 18.84 25.96
C ASP A 258 -34.56 19.31 27.37
N PRO A 259 -34.96 20.53 27.78
CA PRO A 259 -34.52 21.21 28.99
C PRO A 259 -35.14 20.67 30.30
#